data_AF-A0A6G2W490-F1
#
_entry.id   AF-A0A6G2W490-F1
#
_cell.length_a   1.000
_cell.length_b   1.000
_cell.length_c   1.000
_cell.angle_alpha   90.00
_cell.angle_beta   90.00
_cell.angle_gamma   90.00
#
_symmetry.space_group_name_H-M   'P 1'
#
loop_
_entity.id
_entity.type
_entity.pdbx_description
1 polymer ?
#
loop_
_entity_poly.entity_id
_entity_poly.type
_entity_poly.pdbx_seq_one_letter_code
_entity_poly.pdbx_strand_id
1 'polypeptide(L)'
;MPDPSCVSSHQHHPGEQGPAEDHAPSGEDLAALLTRVLDQAGMTQKELANKAGVSYPTLNSWIKRTRGTSRVSPETLRSIAAAVSASGVKLTPREIFQAAGRPVPGPTDAEREARLLKLFRQLPEDKQRDLVKYAEAALRLSHTSPA
;
A
#
# COMPACT_ATOMS: atom_id res chain seq x y z
N MET A 1 17.12 -56.88 22.13
CA MET A 1 16.22 -56.56 21.00
C MET A 1 14.85 -56.24 21.60
N PRO A 2 14.30 -55.01 21.57
CA PRO A 2 14.76 -53.70 21.05
C PRO A 2 14.81 -52.54 22.10
N ASP A 3 15.50 -51.46 21.76
CA ASP A 3 15.46 -50.06 22.29
C ASP A 3 14.30 -49.25 21.64
N PRO A 4 14.01 -47.92 21.87
CA PRO A 4 14.53 -46.91 22.81
C PRO A 4 13.48 -45.89 23.40
N SER A 5 13.96 -44.97 24.25
CA SER A 5 13.58 -43.54 24.39
C SER A 5 12.15 -43.10 24.79
N CYS A 6 11.98 -42.78 26.08
CA CYS A 6 10.98 -41.82 26.57
C CYS A 6 11.56 -40.40 26.58
N VAL A 7 11.21 -39.58 25.59
CA VAL A 7 11.31 -38.12 25.65
C VAL A 7 9.89 -37.60 25.43
N SER A 8 9.25 -37.09 26.48
CA SER A 8 7.94 -36.43 26.38
C SER A 8 8.11 -35.09 25.67
N SER A 9 7.99 -35.10 24.35
CA SER A 9 7.76 -33.90 23.56
C SER A 9 6.42 -33.29 23.96
N HIS A 10 6.46 -32.18 24.70
CA HIS A 10 5.33 -31.27 24.84
C HIS A 10 5.01 -30.72 23.44
N GLN A 11 3.98 -31.26 22.80
CA GLN A 11 3.40 -30.66 21.60
C GLN A 11 2.72 -29.36 22.02
N HIS A 12 3.36 -28.25 21.69
CA HIS A 12 2.80 -26.92 21.79
C HIS A 12 1.82 -26.75 20.62
N HIS A 13 0.52 -26.77 20.91
CA HIS A 13 -0.52 -26.44 19.94
C HIS A 13 -0.52 -24.91 19.72
N PRO A 14 -0.25 -24.37 18.51
CA PRO A 14 -0.42 -22.94 18.26
C PRO A 14 -1.74 -22.75 17.52
N GLY A 15 -2.85 -22.81 18.28
CA GLY A 15 -4.22 -22.70 17.76
C GLY A 15 -4.96 -21.42 18.14
N GLU A 16 -4.35 -20.51 18.90
CA GLU A 16 -4.99 -19.26 19.34
C GLU A 16 -4.20 -18.07 18.83
N GLN A 17 -4.35 -17.78 17.55
CA GLN A 17 -4.15 -16.42 17.05
C GLN A 17 -5.49 -15.71 17.21
N GLY A 18 -5.64 -14.97 18.30
CA GLY A 18 -6.73 -14.00 18.47
C GLY A 18 -6.81 -13.06 17.26
N PRO A 19 -7.94 -12.36 17.06
CA PRO A 19 -8.11 -11.46 15.93
C PRO A 19 -6.92 -10.51 15.91
N ALA A 20 -6.25 -10.41 14.76
CA ALA A 20 -5.11 -9.52 14.58
C ALA A 20 -5.59 -8.08 14.85
N GLU A 21 -5.34 -7.62 16.07
CA GLU A 21 -5.57 -6.24 16.50
C GLU A 21 -4.53 -5.36 15.80
N ASP A 22 -4.78 -5.09 14.51
CA ASP A 22 -4.06 -4.11 13.72
C ASP A 22 -4.58 -2.72 14.10
N HIS A 23 -4.28 -2.31 15.34
CA HIS A 23 -4.59 -0.97 15.83
C HIS A 23 -3.60 0.03 15.22
N ALA A 24 -3.97 0.62 14.09
CA ALA A 24 -3.32 1.83 13.61
C ALA A 24 -3.49 2.96 14.65
N PRO A 25 -2.43 3.70 15.01
CA PRO A 25 -2.53 4.79 15.97
C PRO A 25 -3.25 5.98 15.32
N SER A 26 -4.37 6.40 15.91
CA SER A 26 -5.14 7.62 15.56
C SER A 26 -5.36 7.85 14.05
N GLY A 27 -6.23 7.05 13.45
CA GLY A 27 -6.63 7.18 12.05
C GLY A 27 -7.55 6.02 11.68
N GLU A 28 -8.52 6.26 10.82
CA GLU A 28 -9.45 5.25 10.29
C GLU A 28 -8.72 3.96 9.84
N ASP A 29 -9.16 2.78 10.31
CA ASP A 29 -8.60 1.48 9.86
C ASP A 29 -9.05 1.15 8.42
N LEU A 30 -8.37 0.22 7.74
CA LEU A 30 -8.66 -0.09 6.33
C LEU A 30 -10.14 -0.48 6.12
N ALA A 31 -10.74 -1.19 7.07
CA ALA A 31 -12.13 -1.60 6.97
C ALA A 31 -13.10 -0.41 7.01
N ALA A 32 -12.89 0.53 7.94
CA ALA A 32 -13.66 1.76 8.03
C ALA A 32 -13.45 2.62 6.77
N LEU A 33 -12.20 2.77 6.30
CA LEU A 33 -11.87 3.50 5.09
C LEU A 33 -12.61 2.95 3.88
N LEU A 34 -12.54 1.64 3.67
CA LEU A 34 -13.21 0.96 2.56
C LEU A 34 -14.73 1.13 2.64
N THR A 35 -15.31 1.02 3.83
CA THR A 35 -16.75 1.19 4.03
C THR A 35 -17.19 2.61 3.66
N ARG A 36 -16.47 3.62 4.14
CA ARG A 36 -16.75 5.03 3.87
C ARG A 36 -16.64 5.37 2.38
N VAL A 37 -15.57 4.92 1.70
CA VAL A 37 -15.38 5.25 0.28
C VAL A 37 -16.35 4.50 -0.63
N LEU A 38 -16.79 3.30 -0.26
CA LEU A 38 -17.84 2.57 -0.99
C LEU A 38 -19.18 3.30 -0.90
N ASP A 39 -19.54 3.78 0.30
CA ASP A 39 -20.75 4.58 0.53
C ASP A 39 -20.71 5.90 -0.25
N GLN A 40 -19.60 6.66 -0.14
CA GLN A 40 -19.40 7.90 -0.88
C GLN A 40 -19.42 7.70 -2.41
N ALA A 41 -18.95 6.56 -2.89
CA ALA A 41 -18.90 6.24 -4.31
C ALA A 41 -20.21 5.64 -4.85
N GLY A 42 -21.15 5.28 -3.96
CA GLY A 42 -22.31 4.47 -4.33
C GLY A 42 -21.93 3.13 -4.97
N MET A 43 -20.75 2.58 -4.64
CA MET A 43 -20.24 1.34 -5.22
C MET A 43 -20.43 0.15 -4.29
N THR A 44 -20.72 -1.00 -4.88
CA THR A 44 -20.73 -2.27 -4.16
C THR A 44 -19.32 -2.83 -3.98
N GLN A 45 -19.13 -3.67 -2.96
CA GLN A 45 -17.88 -4.41 -2.76
C GLN A 45 -17.50 -5.25 -4.00
N LYS A 46 -18.49 -5.83 -4.70
CA LYS A 46 -18.25 -6.65 -5.89
C LYS A 46 -17.70 -5.81 -7.05
N GLU A 47 -18.24 -4.62 -7.25
CA GLU A 47 -17.74 -3.69 -8.27
C GLU A 47 -16.32 -3.22 -7.97
N LEU A 48 -16.03 -2.88 -6.70
CA LEU A 48 -14.68 -2.49 -6.30
C LEU A 48 -13.69 -3.65 -6.48
N ALA A 49 -14.05 -4.86 -6.06
CA ALA A 49 -13.24 -6.07 -6.23
C ALA A 49 -12.89 -6.29 -7.72
N ASN A 50 -13.89 -6.21 -8.60
CA ASN A 50 -13.70 -6.36 -10.05
C ASN A 50 -12.79 -5.27 -10.63
N LYS A 51 -13.03 -3.99 -10.28
CA LYS A 51 -12.24 -2.85 -10.78
C LYS A 51 -10.79 -2.87 -10.28
N ALA A 52 -10.57 -3.29 -9.04
CA ALA A 52 -9.25 -3.33 -8.42
C ALA A 52 -8.47 -4.62 -8.70
N GLY A 53 -9.08 -5.62 -9.37
CA GLY A 53 -8.44 -6.91 -9.63
C GLY A 53 -8.23 -7.77 -8.38
N VAL A 54 -9.09 -7.62 -7.36
CA VAL A 54 -9.03 -8.36 -6.10
C VAL A 54 -10.20 -9.33 -6.02
N SER A 55 -10.02 -10.51 -5.44
CA SER A 55 -11.15 -11.41 -5.24
C SER A 55 -12.14 -10.86 -4.22
N TYR A 56 -13.44 -10.94 -4.52
CA TYR A 56 -14.50 -10.50 -3.62
C TYR A 56 -14.38 -11.08 -2.19
N PRO A 57 -14.07 -12.38 -1.98
CA PRO A 57 -13.88 -12.93 -0.63
C PRO A 57 -12.75 -12.24 0.15
N THR A 58 -11.68 -11.84 -0.54
CA THR A 58 -10.55 -11.14 0.07
C THR A 58 -10.96 -9.75 0.53
N LEU A 59 -11.63 -8.98 -0.34
CA LEU A 59 -12.11 -7.65 0.00
C LEU A 59 -13.13 -7.70 1.16
N ASN A 60 -14.08 -8.63 1.10
CA ASN A 60 -15.05 -8.86 2.17
C ASN A 60 -14.37 -9.26 3.49
N SER A 61 -13.27 -10.03 3.45
CA SER A 61 -12.52 -10.39 4.67
C SER A 61 -11.83 -9.18 5.32
N TRP A 62 -11.36 -8.22 4.52
CA TRP A 62 -10.79 -6.97 5.05
C TRP A 62 -11.87 -6.08 5.66
N ILE A 63 -13.00 -5.91 4.98
CA ILE A 63 -14.12 -5.11 5.50
C ILE A 63 -14.69 -5.71 6.79
N LYS A 64 -14.77 -7.05 6.88
CA LYS A 64 -15.21 -7.75 8.09
C LYS A 64 -14.12 -7.91 9.16
N ARG A 65 -12.90 -7.42 8.91
CA ARG A 65 -11.73 -7.57 9.81
C ARG A 65 -11.40 -9.03 10.16
N THR A 66 -11.78 -9.98 9.32
CA THR A 66 -11.55 -11.42 9.56
C THR A 66 -10.19 -11.89 9.07
N ARG A 67 -9.48 -11.07 8.30
CA ARG A 67 -8.12 -11.34 7.82
C ARG A 67 -7.28 -10.08 7.94
N GLY A 68 -6.08 -10.23 8.49
CA GLY A 68 -5.10 -9.15 8.57
C GLY A 68 -4.71 -8.58 7.21
N THR A 69 -4.49 -7.26 7.17
CA THR A 69 -4.11 -6.49 5.98
C THR A 69 -2.60 -6.44 5.75
N SER A 70 -1.84 -7.11 6.61
CA SER A 70 -0.39 -7.23 6.60
C SER A 70 0.19 -8.01 5.41
N ARG A 71 -0.62 -8.63 4.55
CA ARG A 71 -0.18 -9.35 3.33
C ARG A 71 -0.68 -8.73 2.02
N VAL A 72 -1.39 -7.60 2.07
CA VAL A 72 -1.84 -6.92 0.84
C VAL A 72 -0.64 -6.34 0.11
N SER A 73 -0.57 -6.56 -1.21
CA SER A 73 0.50 -6.01 -2.04
C SER A 73 0.30 -4.50 -2.22
N PRO A 74 1.39 -3.72 -2.35
CA PRO A 74 1.31 -2.30 -2.66
C PRO A 74 0.52 -2.00 -3.92
N GLU A 75 0.65 -2.85 -4.94
CA GLU A 75 -0.06 -2.71 -6.21
C GLU A 75 -1.57 -2.85 -6.02
N THR A 76 -2.02 -3.83 -5.21
CA THR A 76 -3.44 -3.97 -4.89
C THR A 76 -4.00 -2.72 -4.21
N LEU A 77 -3.28 -2.16 -3.23
CA LEU A 77 -3.72 -0.93 -2.56
C LEU A 77 -3.81 0.25 -3.54
N ARG A 78 -2.86 0.37 -4.48
CA ARG A 78 -2.91 1.38 -5.55
C ARG A 78 -4.10 1.16 -6.48
N SER A 79 -4.37 -0.08 -6.89
CA SER A 79 -5.51 -0.42 -7.74
C SER A 79 -6.84 -0.08 -7.08
N ILE A 80 -6.97 -0.31 -5.77
CA ILE A 80 -8.16 0.09 -5.00
C ILE A 80 -8.29 1.62 -4.98
N ALA A 81 -7.22 2.36 -4.68
CA ALA A 81 -7.24 3.82 -4.69
C ALA A 81 -7.62 4.39 -6.07
N ALA A 82 -7.09 3.80 -7.14
CA ALA A 82 -7.41 4.17 -8.51
C ALA A 82 -8.87 3.87 -8.88
N ALA A 83 -9.39 2.68 -8.52
CA ALA A 83 -10.77 2.28 -8.79
C ALA A 83 -11.79 3.18 -8.07
N VAL A 84 -11.50 3.56 -6.82
CA VAL A 84 -12.32 4.53 -6.07
C VAL A 84 -12.21 5.92 -6.69
N SER A 85 -11.00 6.38 -7.00
CA SER A 85 -10.80 7.70 -7.64
C SER A 85 -11.54 7.84 -8.97
N ALA A 86 -11.62 6.77 -9.76
CA ALA A 86 -12.36 6.75 -11.02
C ALA A 86 -13.88 6.91 -10.86
N SER A 87 -14.43 6.69 -9.65
CA SER A 87 -15.86 6.92 -9.34
C SER A 87 -16.17 8.35 -8.90
N GLY A 88 -15.16 9.22 -8.80
CA GLY A 88 -15.32 10.61 -8.35
C GLY A 88 -15.05 10.84 -6.86
N VAL A 89 -14.83 9.77 -6.08
CA VAL A 89 -14.41 9.88 -4.67
C VAL A 89 -12.91 10.04 -4.58
N LYS A 90 -12.44 11.11 -3.91
CA LYS A 90 -11.00 11.31 -3.69
C LYS A 90 -10.48 10.29 -2.68
N LEU A 91 -9.68 9.34 -3.16
CA LEU A 91 -8.92 8.43 -2.31
C LEU A 91 -7.48 8.36 -2.80
N THR A 92 -6.55 8.81 -1.98
CA THR A 92 -5.13 8.81 -2.31
C THR A 92 -4.47 7.48 -1.93
N PRO A 93 -3.41 7.06 -2.64
CA PRO A 93 -2.58 5.93 -2.21
C PRO A 93 -2.05 6.11 -0.78
N ARG A 94 -1.76 7.34 -0.35
CA ARG A 94 -1.30 7.58 1.02
C ARG A 94 -2.35 7.17 2.06
N GLU A 95 -3.61 7.56 1.89
CA GLU A 95 -4.68 7.26 2.84
C GLU A 95 -4.93 5.76 2.98
N ILE A 96 -4.97 5.02 1.86
CA ILE A 96 -5.21 3.58 1.91
C ILE A 96 -4.05 2.80 2.52
N PHE A 97 -2.79 3.22 2.28
CA PHE A 97 -1.64 2.59 2.91
C PHE A 97 -1.56 2.88 4.41
N GLN A 98 -1.88 4.12 4.82
CA GLN A 98 -1.96 4.49 6.24
C GLN A 98 -3.04 3.67 6.95
N ALA A 99 -4.23 3.55 6.37
CA ALA A 99 -5.33 2.77 6.94
C ALA A 99 -5.02 1.25 7.00
N ALA A 100 -4.18 0.76 6.08
CA ALA A 100 -3.69 -0.61 6.08
C ALA A 100 -2.52 -0.87 7.06
N GLY A 101 -2.14 0.11 7.90
CA GLY A 101 -1.01 -0.02 8.84
C GLY A 101 0.35 -0.13 8.15
N ARG A 102 0.46 0.28 6.88
CA ARG A 102 1.67 0.15 6.08
C ARG A 102 2.42 1.49 6.01
N PRO A 103 3.75 1.50 6.12
CA PRO A 103 4.52 2.65 5.66
C PRO A 103 4.21 2.83 4.17
N VAL A 104 3.84 4.05 3.77
CA VAL A 104 3.64 4.40 2.37
C VAL A 104 4.96 4.13 1.65
N PRO A 105 5.05 3.13 0.75
CA PRO A 105 6.22 2.99 -0.10
C PRO A 105 6.36 4.34 -0.81
N GLY A 106 7.58 4.89 -0.84
CA GLY A 106 7.83 6.13 -1.58
C GLY A 106 7.20 6.08 -2.97
N PRO A 107 6.87 7.23 -3.59
CA PRO A 107 6.23 7.24 -4.89
C PRO A 107 6.99 6.30 -5.82
N THR A 108 6.27 5.47 -6.57
CA THR A 108 6.90 4.56 -7.54
C THR A 108 7.85 5.34 -8.43
N ASP A 109 8.86 4.70 -9.02
CA ASP A 109 9.74 5.36 -9.99
C ASP A 109 8.92 6.09 -11.07
N ALA A 110 7.86 5.46 -11.56
CA ALA A 110 6.92 6.07 -12.51
C ALA A 110 6.19 7.30 -11.95
N GLU A 111 5.75 7.30 -10.68
CA GLU A 111 5.09 8.46 -10.06
C GLU A 111 6.06 9.60 -9.75
N ARG A 112 7.29 9.28 -9.36
CA ARG A 112 8.37 10.29 -9.18
C ARG A 112 8.72 10.93 -10.51
N GLU A 113 8.90 10.12 -11.54
CA GLU A 113 9.20 10.56 -12.89
C GLU A 113 8.06 11.42 -13.46
N ALA A 114 6.81 10.96 -13.37
CA ALA A 114 5.65 11.71 -13.84
C ALA A 114 5.50 13.05 -13.10
N ARG A 115 5.77 13.08 -11.80
CA ARG A 115 5.78 14.33 -11.00
C ARG A 115 6.90 15.26 -11.45
N LEU A 116 8.11 14.75 -11.66
CA LEU A 116 9.25 15.54 -12.11
C LEU A 116 8.98 16.15 -13.49
N LEU A 117 8.49 15.35 -14.43
CA LEU A 117 8.13 15.81 -15.78
C LEU A 117 7.03 16.86 -15.75
N LYS A 118 6.02 16.69 -14.88
CA LYS A 118 4.94 17.67 -14.72
C LYS A 118 5.50 19.01 -14.22
N LEU A 119 6.36 19.00 -13.21
CA LEU A 119 6.99 20.23 -12.68
C LEU A 119 7.89 20.88 -13.72
N PHE A 120 8.70 20.10 -14.43
CA PHE A 120 9.59 20.59 -15.49
C PHE A 120 8.82 21.34 -16.58
N ARG A 121 7.71 20.77 -17.08
CA ARG A 121 6.88 21.39 -18.13
C ARG A 121 6.20 22.70 -17.71
N GLN A 122 6.00 22.92 -16.42
CA GLN A 122 5.36 24.14 -15.89
C GLN A 122 6.37 25.26 -15.60
N LEU A 123 7.67 24.95 -15.59
CA LEU A 123 8.71 25.93 -15.31
C LEU A 123 9.04 26.75 -16.57
N PRO A 124 9.36 28.05 -16.42
CA PRO A 124 9.98 28.85 -17.48
C PRO A 124 11.30 28.22 -17.97
N GLU A 125 11.69 28.48 -19.22
CA GLU A 125 12.87 27.87 -19.85
C GLU A 125 14.17 28.10 -19.07
N ASP A 126 14.35 29.28 -18.46
CA ASP A 126 15.52 29.57 -17.63
C ASP A 126 15.58 28.65 -16.40
N LYS A 127 14.43 28.39 -15.78
CA LYS A 127 14.33 27.49 -14.61
C LYS A 127 14.41 26.03 -14.99
N GLN A 128 13.94 25.64 -16.17
CA GLN A 128 14.17 24.31 -16.71
C GLN A 128 15.68 24.04 -16.89
N ARG A 129 16.42 25.00 -17.46
CA ARG A 129 17.88 24.90 -17.60
C ARG A 129 18.60 24.79 -16.26
N ASP A 130 18.16 25.56 -15.27
CA ASP A 130 18.75 25.48 -13.92
C ASP A 130 18.48 24.13 -13.25
N LEU A 131 17.28 23.56 -13.42
CA LEU A 131 16.96 22.22 -12.91
C LEU A 131 17.85 21.15 -13.54
N VAL A 132 18.08 21.22 -14.86
CA VAL A 132 18.96 20.29 -15.58
C VAL A 132 20.39 20.39 -15.05
N LYS A 133 20.94 21.60 -14.88
CA LYS A 133 22.28 21.79 -14.29
C LYS A 133 22.39 21.15 -12.90
N TYR A 134 21.34 21.31 -12.07
CA TYR A 134 21.31 20.74 -10.74
C TYR A 134 21.31 19.21 -10.78
N ALA A 135 20.51 18.62 -11.68
CA ALA A 135 20.47 17.17 -11.90
C ALA A 135 21.83 16.63 -12.39
N GLU A 136 22.48 17.31 -13.35
CA GLU A 136 23.81 16.96 -13.84
C GLU A 136 24.89 17.06 -12.75
N ALA A 137 24.81 18.06 -11.88
CA ALA A 137 25.71 18.20 -10.74
C ALA A 137 25.50 17.06 -9.72
N ALA A 138 24.25 16.74 -9.40
CA ALA A 138 23.90 15.64 -8.51
C ALA A 138 24.39 14.29 -9.06
N LEU A 139 24.23 14.04 -10.37
CA LEU A 139 24.75 12.84 -11.03
C LEU A 139 26.27 12.74 -10.90
N ARG A 140 27.00 13.81 -11.19
CA ARG A 140 28.46 13.85 -11.04
C ARG A 140 28.89 13.50 -9.61
N LEU A 141 28.25 14.09 -8.60
CA LEU A 141 28.55 13.78 -7.19
C LEU A 141 28.25 12.32 -6.84
N SER A 142 27.16 11.74 -7.37
CA SER A 142 26.82 10.33 -7.11
C SER A 142 27.81 9.33 -7.71
N HIS A 143 28.49 9.69 -8.80
CA HIS A 143 29.54 8.86 -9.42
C HIS A 143 30.92 9.05 -8.79
N THR A 144 31.09 10.00 -7.87
CA THR A 144 32.38 10.34 -7.24
C THR A 144 32.52 9.77 -5.83
N SER A 145 31.72 8.77 -5.43
CA SER A 145 31.95 8.06 -4.17
C SER A 145 33.04 7.01 -4.36
N PRO A 146 34.26 7.17 -3.81
CA PRO A 146 35.22 6.08 -3.76
C PRO A 146 34.72 5.00 -2.79
N ALA A 147 34.96 3.74 -3.16
CA ALA A 147 34.80 2.57 -2.30
C ALA A 147 35.81 2.57 -1.14
#